data_AF-A0A8X6HJP4-F1
#
_entry.id   AF-A0A8X6HJP4-F1
#
_cell.length_a   1.000
_cell.length_b   1.000
_cell.length_c   1.000
_cell.angle_alpha   90.00
_cell.angle_beta   90.00
_cell.angle_gamma   90.00
#
_symmetry.space_group_name_H-M   'P 1'
#
loop_
_entity.id
_entity.type
_entity.pdbx_description
1 polymer ?
#
loop_
_entity_poly.entity_id
_entity_poly.type
_entity_poly.pdbx_seq_one_letter_code
_entity_poly.pdbx_strand_id
1 'polypeptide(L)'
;MPKFMLHEPKRKGSKDVPQVSSVEKLEERKASLPLAQLVGSEERFFELVERGDTASVETFLNEHRSMNVNCINYKGLSALHIALKRQHESMVRMLIQRPDVEVRDAALHAVATGNIDFTTVVLDLIK
;
A
#
# COMPACT_ATOMS: atom_id res chain seq x y z
N MET A 1 -44.64 -59.72 -27.96
CA MET A 1 -44.58 -58.92 -26.72
C MET A 1 -43.10 -58.63 -26.43
N PRO A 2 -42.63 -57.37 -26.50
CA PRO A 2 -41.21 -57.06 -26.36
C PRO A 2 -40.76 -56.99 -24.90
N LYS A 3 -39.56 -57.52 -24.66
CA LYS A 3 -38.82 -57.57 -23.40
C LYS A 3 -38.36 -56.15 -23.02
N PHE A 4 -38.80 -55.62 -21.88
CA PHE A 4 -38.29 -54.35 -21.33
C PHE A 4 -36.83 -54.54 -20.88
N MET A 5 -35.88 -54.09 -21.70
CA MET A 5 -34.47 -53.97 -21.31
C MET A 5 -34.30 -52.67 -20.54
N LEU A 6 -34.09 -52.78 -19.22
CA LEU A 6 -33.60 -51.70 -18.36
C LEU A 6 -32.27 -51.19 -18.92
N HIS A 7 -32.25 -49.96 -19.43
CA HIS A 7 -31.00 -49.25 -19.73
C HIS A 7 -30.47 -48.62 -18.44
N GLU A 8 -29.35 -49.11 -17.93
CA GLU A 8 -28.57 -48.41 -16.91
C GLU A 8 -27.98 -47.11 -17.51
N PRO A 9 -27.99 -45.99 -16.75
CA PRO A 9 -27.35 -44.77 -17.23
C PRO A 9 -25.83 -44.97 -17.20
N LYS A 10 -25.22 -44.95 -18.39
CA LYS A 10 -23.77 -44.86 -18.55
C LYS A 10 -23.27 -43.62 -17.81
N ARG A 11 -22.59 -43.80 -16.68
CA ARG A 11 -21.77 -42.75 -16.05
C ARG A 11 -20.71 -42.34 -17.06
N LYS A 12 -20.93 -41.22 -17.75
CA LYS A 12 -19.87 -40.58 -18.55
C LYS A 12 -18.79 -40.13 -17.57
N GLY A 13 -17.63 -40.79 -17.64
CA GLY A 13 -16.43 -40.33 -16.94
C GLY A 13 -16.18 -38.88 -17.31
N SER A 14 -16.32 -37.99 -16.33
CA SER A 14 -15.94 -36.60 -16.44
C SER A 14 -14.43 -36.57 -16.60
N LYS A 15 -13.97 -36.43 -17.84
CA LYS A 15 -12.57 -36.15 -18.12
C LYS A 15 -12.27 -34.74 -17.63
N ASP A 16 -11.16 -34.63 -16.91
CA ASP A 16 -10.43 -33.41 -16.62
C ASP A 16 -11.18 -32.39 -15.75
N VAL A 17 -11.10 -32.57 -14.43
CA VAL A 17 -11.10 -31.44 -13.50
C VAL A 17 -9.65 -30.95 -13.44
N PRO A 18 -9.28 -29.79 -14.01
CA PRO A 18 -8.02 -29.17 -13.68
C PRO A 18 -8.14 -28.71 -12.23
N GLN A 19 -7.54 -29.51 -11.35
CA GLN A 19 -7.17 -29.13 -10.00
C GLN A 19 -6.30 -27.85 -10.07
N VAL A 20 -6.56 -26.90 -9.17
CA VAL A 20 -5.74 -25.73 -8.82
C VAL A 20 -5.26 -24.81 -9.96
N SER A 21 -6.03 -23.75 -10.28
CA SER A 21 -5.48 -22.61 -11.09
C SER A 21 -6.13 -21.24 -10.84
N SER A 22 -7.02 -21.09 -9.86
CA SER A 22 -7.71 -19.80 -9.65
C SER A 22 -6.89 -18.77 -8.84
N VAL A 23 -5.84 -19.20 -8.13
CA VAL A 23 -4.97 -18.30 -7.35
C VAL A 23 -3.78 -17.78 -8.16
N GLU A 24 -3.17 -18.60 -9.03
CA GLU A 24 -2.02 -18.17 -9.85
C GLU A 24 -2.40 -17.16 -10.95
N LYS A 25 -3.66 -17.13 -11.37
CA LYS A 25 -4.17 -16.19 -12.40
C LYS A 25 -4.51 -14.79 -11.86
N LEU A 26 -4.36 -14.57 -10.55
CA LEU A 26 -4.61 -13.27 -9.92
C LEU A 26 -3.34 -12.40 -9.91
N GLU A 27 -2.15 -12.99 -9.80
CA GLU A 27 -0.87 -12.28 -9.84
C GLU A 27 -0.63 -11.59 -11.20
N GLU A 28 -0.94 -12.26 -12.31
CA GLU A 28 -0.83 -11.67 -13.66
C GLU A 28 -1.85 -10.56 -13.92
N ARG A 29 -3.00 -10.59 -13.24
CA ARG A 29 -4.03 -9.54 -13.35
C ARG A 29 -3.75 -8.31 -12.50
N LYS A 30 -2.94 -8.44 -11.44
CA LYS A 30 -2.45 -7.27 -10.69
C LYS A 30 -1.64 -6.34 -11.60
N ALA A 31 -0.72 -6.88 -12.40
CA ALA A 31 0.14 -6.07 -13.28
C ALA A 31 -0.60 -5.29 -14.37
N SER A 32 -1.83 -5.68 -14.73
CA SER A 32 -2.66 -5.01 -15.75
C SER A 32 -3.74 -4.09 -15.17
N LEU A 33 -3.93 -4.11 -13.84
CA LEU A 33 -4.87 -3.24 -13.15
C LEU A 33 -4.08 -2.06 -12.55
N PRO A 34 -4.42 -0.80 -12.89
CA PRO A 34 -3.78 0.38 -12.31
C PRO A 34 -3.73 0.35 -10.77
N LEU A 35 -4.70 -0.33 -10.15
CA LEU A 35 -4.83 -0.52 -8.71
C LEU A 35 -3.66 -1.27 -8.08
N ALA A 36 -3.13 -2.34 -8.71
CA ALA A 36 -2.04 -3.09 -8.06
C ALA A 36 -0.69 -2.41 -8.24
N GLN A 37 -0.53 -1.61 -9.31
CA GLN A 37 0.61 -0.72 -9.44
C GLN A 37 0.57 0.38 -8.38
N LEU A 38 -0.60 0.95 -8.07
CA LEU A 38 -0.73 1.89 -6.95
C LEU A 38 -0.31 1.25 -5.62
N VAL A 39 -0.78 0.04 -5.30
CA VAL A 39 -0.42 -0.65 -4.04
C VAL A 39 1.08 -0.93 -3.94
N GLY A 40 1.71 -1.40 -5.03
CA GLY A 40 3.16 -1.63 -5.05
C GLY A 40 3.98 -0.33 -4.97
N SER A 41 3.51 0.73 -5.63
CA SER A 41 4.13 2.05 -5.57
C SER A 41 4.01 2.66 -4.16
N GLU A 42 2.88 2.52 -3.47
CA GLU A 42 2.70 2.97 -2.09
C GLU A 42 3.62 2.21 -1.11
N GLU A 43 3.73 0.88 -1.23
CA GLU A 43 4.68 0.10 -0.43
C GLU A 43 6.12 0.56 -0.64
N ARG A 44 6.50 0.80 -1.91
CA ARG A 44 7.84 1.31 -2.25
C ARG A 44 8.08 2.71 -1.67
N PHE A 45 7.07 3.58 -1.73
CA PHE A 45 7.13 4.92 -1.13
C PHE A 45 7.43 4.85 0.36
N PHE A 46 6.70 4.00 1.11
CA PHE A 46 6.94 3.83 2.54
C PHE A 46 8.34 3.28 2.85
N GLU A 47 8.86 2.35 2.04
CA GLU A 47 10.22 1.84 2.20
C GLU A 47 11.28 2.94 2.04
N LEU A 48 11.12 3.82 1.04
CA LEU A 48 12.03 4.95 0.81
C LEU A 48 12.00 5.95 1.98
N VAL A 49 10.79 6.26 2.47
CA VAL A 49 10.59 7.13 3.63
C VAL A 49 11.20 6.52 4.90
N GLU A 50 11.03 5.21 5.10
CA GLU A 50 11.58 4.48 6.24
C GLU A 50 13.11 4.45 6.24
N ARG A 51 13.73 4.41 5.05
CA ARG A 51 15.20 4.54 4.86
C ARG A 51 15.70 5.97 5.08
N GLY A 52 14.84 6.97 4.98
CA GLY A 52 15.21 8.39 5.12
C GLY A 52 15.91 8.99 3.92
N ASP A 53 15.87 8.32 2.77
CA ASP A 53 16.48 8.81 1.54
C ASP A 53 15.58 9.82 0.84
N THR A 54 15.83 11.10 1.12
CA THR A 54 15.03 12.20 0.59
C THR A 54 15.13 12.33 -0.93
N ALA A 55 16.30 12.07 -1.52
CA ALA A 55 16.52 12.19 -2.95
C ALA A 55 15.75 11.11 -3.74
N SER A 56 15.77 9.88 -3.23
CA SER A 56 14.99 8.79 -3.82
C SER A 56 13.48 9.04 -3.69
N VAL A 57 13.02 9.57 -2.56
CA VAL A 57 11.61 9.94 -2.38
C VAL A 57 11.18 11.05 -3.35
N GLU A 58 11.99 12.10 -3.53
CA GLU A 58 11.69 13.17 -4.50
C GLU A 58 11.60 12.64 -5.93
N THR A 59 12.58 11.82 -6.32
CA THR A 59 12.61 11.19 -7.65
C THR A 59 11.35 10.35 -7.86
N PHE A 60 11.01 9.54 -6.87
CA PHE A 60 9.86 8.65 -6.91
C PHE A 60 8.52 9.41 -7.01
N LEU A 61 8.36 10.49 -6.24
CA LEU A 61 7.16 11.34 -6.30
C LEU A 61 7.05 12.11 -7.61
N ASN A 62 8.18 12.45 -8.25
CA ASN A 62 8.17 13.08 -9.58
C ASN A 62 7.78 12.09 -10.69
N GLU A 63 8.16 10.82 -10.57
CA GLU A 63 7.72 9.73 -11.45
C GLU A 63 6.24 9.36 -11.25
N HIS A 64 5.75 9.46 -10.00
CA HIS A 64 4.39 9.10 -9.62
C HIS A 64 3.55 10.32 -9.22
N ARG A 65 3.36 11.27 -10.15
CA ARG A 65 2.65 12.53 -9.86
C ARG A 65 1.20 12.38 -9.38
N SER A 66 0.56 11.25 -9.68
CA SER A 66 -0.80 10.94 -9.24
C SER A 66 -0.85 10.18 -7.91
N MET A 67 0.30 9.96 -7.26
CA MET A 67 0.36 9.27 -5.99
C MET A 67 -0.28 10.11 -4.87
N ASN A 68 -1.06 9.44 -4.04
CA ASN A 68 -1.53 10.03 -2.79
C ASN A 68 -0.41 9.98 -1.74
N VAL A 69 0.18 11.12 -1.42
CA VAL A 69 1.25 11.23 -0.39
C VAL A 69 0.70 10.97 1.03
N ASN A 70 -0.60 11.17 1.24
CA ASN A 70 -1.30 10.90 2.50
C ASN A 70 -1.78 9.45 2.64
N CYS A 71 -1.37 8.55 1.73
CA CYS A 71 -1.68 7.12 1.87
C CYS A 71 -1.24 6.60 3.25
N ILE A 72 -1.94 5.59 3.75
CA ILE A 72 -1.61 4.90 5.00
C ILE A 72 -1.23 3.45 4.70
N ASN A 73 -0.25 2.92 5.42
CA ASN A 73 0.14 1.53 5.29
C ASN A 73 -0.83 0.60 6.05
N TYR A 74 -0.56 -0.71 6.02
CA TYR A 74 -1.34 -1.73 6.74
C TYR A 74 -1.41 -1.54 8.27
N LYS A 75 -0.59 -0.65 8.85
CA LYS A 75 -0.63 -0.27 10.27
C LYS A 75 -1.42 1.02 10.52
N GLY A 76 -2.01 1.61 9.48
CA GLY A 76 -2.69 2.90 9.56
C GLY A 76 -1.74 4.09 9.67
N LEU A 77 -0.46 3.95 9.29
CA LEU A 77 0.54 5.02 9.39
C LEU A 77 0.79 5.65 8.01
N SER A 78 0.76 6.97 7.95
CA SER A 78 1.21 7.73 6.76
C SER A 78 2.73 7.90 6.71
N ALA A 79 3.25 8.39 5.59
CA ALA A 79 4.68 8.64 5.41
C ALA A 79 5.24 9.59 6.48
N LEU A 80 4.47 10.62 6.84
CA LEU A 80 4.85 11.57 7.87
C LEU A 80 4.99 10.89 9.25
N HIS A 81 4.09 9.96 9.60
CA HIS A 81 4.20 9.18 10.83
C HIS A 81 5.48 8.34 10.88
N ILE A 82 5.85 7.71 9.76
CA ILE A 82 7.07 6.90 9.68
C ILE A 82 8.31 7.79 9.80
N ALA A 83 8.35 8.91 9.08
CA ALA A 83 9.46 9.87 9.15
C ALA A 83 9.66 10.40 10.58
N LEU A 84 8.56 10.68 11.29
CA LEU A 84 8.58 11.10 12.70
C LEU A 84 9.07 9.99 13.62
N LYS A 85 8.55 8.77 13.48
CA LYS A 85 8.98 7.62 14.28
C LYS A 85 10.47 7.29 14.09
N ARG A 86 10.98 7.48 12.88
CA ARG A 86 12.38 7.28 12.52
C ARG A 86 13.28 8.48 12.86
N GLN A 87 12.71 9.59 13.30
CA GLN A 87 13.43 10.84 13.61
C GLN A 87 14.21 11.41 12.42
N HIS A 88 13.69 11.21 11.20
CA HIS A 88 14.31 11.71 9.99
C HIS A 88 13.90 13.17 9.74
N GLU A 89 14.57 14.12 10.39
CA GLU A 89 14.22 15.55 10.34
C GLU A 89 14.16 16.11 8.91
N SER A 90 15.14 15.76 8.05
CA SER A 90 15.15 16.17 6.64
C SER A 90 13.94 15.64 5.86
N MET A 91 13.53 14.40 6.13
CA MET A 91 12.35 13.78 5.52
C MET A 91 11.06 14.44 6.02
N VAL A 92 10.97 14.72 7.32
CA VAL A 92 9.85 15.44 7.93
C VAL A 92 9.70 16.83 7.31
N ARG A 93 10.81 17.58 7.18
CA ARG A 93 10.80 18.90 6.52
C ARG A 93 10.34 18.82 5.07
N MET A 94 10.88 17.87 4.30
CA MET A 94 10.50 17.69 2.90
C MET A 94 9.01 17.35 2.75
N LEU A 95 8.47 16.47 3.60
CA LEU A 95 7.05 16.11 3.56
C LEU A 95 6.15 17.27 3.99
N ILE A 96 6.48 17.99 5.06
CA ILE A 96 5.64 19.12 5.57
C ILE A 96 5.66 20.32 4.62
N GLN A 97 6.75 20.55 3.88
CA GLN A 97 6.82 21.63 2.89
C GLN A 97 5.86 21.43 1.71
N ARG A 98 5.31 20.22 1.54
CA ARG A 98 4.37 19.96 0.46
C ARG A 98 2.95 20.38 0.85
N PRO A 99 2.24 21.12 -0.02
CA PRO A 99 0.88 21.60 0.27
C PRO A 99 -0.18 20.48 0.27
N ASP A 100 0.13 19.33 -0.31
CA ASP A 100 -0.75 18.16 -0.38
C ASP A 100 -0.66 17.25 0.85
N VAL A 101 0.26 17.51 1.80
CA VAL A 101 0.46 16.66 2.98
C VAL A 101 -0.41 17.07 4.15
N GLU A 102 -1.13 16.11 4.73
CA GLU A 102 -1.97 16.29 5.91
C GLU A 102 -1.16 16.13 7.19
N VAL A 103 -0.88 17.25 7.86
CA VAL A 103 -0.05 17.28 9.08
C VAL A 103 -0.86 17.11 10.37
N ARG A 104 -2.18 17.35 10.32
CA ARG A 104 -3.04 17.46 11.51
C ARG A 104 -3.07 16.17 12.35
N ASP A 105 -3.21 15.03 11.70
CA ASP A 105 -3.24 13.72 12.38
C ASP A 105 -1.84 13.28 12.84
N ALA A 106 -0.81 13.65 12.08
CA ALA A 106 0.58 13.35 12.41
C ALA A 106 1.04 14.10 13.67
N ALA A 107 0.61 15.35 13.86
CA ALA A 107 0.89 16.11 15.08
C ALA A 107 0.26 15.46 16.32
N LEU A 108 -0.99 14.98 16.21
CA LEU A 108 -1.66 14.26 17.29
C LEU A 108 -0.92 12.96 17.65
N HIS A 109 -0.45 12.21 16.65
CA HIS A 109 0.37 11.02 16.88
C HIS A 109 1.73 11.36 17.49
N ALA A 110 2.41 12.42 17.07
CA ALA A 110 3.68 12.86 17.64
C ALA A 110 3.52 13.11 19.15
N VAL A 111 2.47 13.84 19.56
CA VAL A 111 2.13 14.06 20.97
C VAL A 111 1.87 12.73 21.69
N ALA A 112 1.09 11.82 21.10
CA ALA A 112 0.77 10.53 21.69
C ALA A 112 2.01 9.63 21.89
N THR A 113 3.05 9.80 21.07
CA THR A 113 4.31 9.06 21.21
C THR A 113 5.26 9.60 22.27
N GLY A 114 4.97 10.76 22.88
CA GLY A 114 5.74 11.31 24.00
C GLY A 114 7.10 11.92 23.63
N ASN A 115 7.41 12.07 22.34
CA ASN A 115 8.66 12.68 21.88
C ASN A 115 8.50 14.21 21.81
N ILE A 116 8.87 14.90 22.89
CA ILE A 116 8.68 16.35 23.07
C ILE A 116 9.46 17.15 22.03
N ASP A 117 10.73 16.79 21.77
CA ASP A 117 11.61 17.52 20.84
C ASP A 117 11.11 17.44 19.38
N PHE A 118 10.44 16.36 19.02
CA PHE A 118 9.84 16.23 17.69
C PHE A 118 8.42 16.82 17.60
N THR A 119 7.68 16.78 18.70
CA THR A 119 6.37 17.45 18.78
C THR A 119 6.55 18.95 18.60
N THR A 120 7.58 19.55 19.20
CA THR A 120 7.89 20.97 18.99
C THR A 120 8.26 21.27 17.54
N VAL A 121 9.05 20.42 16.87
CA VAL A 121 9.36 20.59 15.44
C VAL A 121 8.11 20.54 14.57
N VAL A 122 7.22 19.55 14.77
CA VAL A 122 5.97 19.46 14.00
C VAL A 122 5.07 20.66 14.28
N LEU A 123 4.94 21.08 15.55
CA LEU A 123 4.14 22.23 15.96
C LEU A 123 4.71 23.56 15.43
N ASP A 124 6.04 23.70 15.37
CA ASP A 124 6.70 24.90 14.84
C ASP A 124 6.57 25.01 13.32
N LEU A 125 6.47 23.88 12.62
CA LEU A 125 6.35 23.83 11.17
C LEU A 125 4.91 24.03 10.66
N ILE A 126 3.89 24.00 11.52
CA ILE A 126 2.46 24.20 11.17
C ILE A 126 1.91 25.59 11.55
N LYS A 127 2.79 26.60 11.72
CA LYS A 127 2.40 27.98 12.01
C LYS A 127 1.73 28.70 10.83
#